data_AF-A0A1J0VWV5-F1
#
_entry.id   AF-A0A1J0VWV5-F1
#
_cell.length_a   1.000
_cell.length_b   1.000
_cell.length_c   1.000
_cell.angle_alpha   90.00
_cell.angle_beta   90.00
_cell.angle_gamma   90.00
#
_symmetry.space_group_name_H-M   'P 1'
#
loop_
_entity.id
_entity.type
_entity.pdbx_description
1 polymer ?
#
loop_
_entity_poly.entity_id
_entity_poly.type
_entity_poly.pdbx_seq_one_letter_code
_entity_poly.pdbx_strand_id
1 'polypeptide(L)'
;MAATPEMAAHIAADDALLDRDMLVIGWPHEALDRAFTVEGAHRAMQRHASCPLDTCARKRAARKTLVDAGHMVPDPRNSRGLE
;
A
#
# COMPACT_ATOMS: atom_id res chain seq x y z
N MET A 1 17.32 -4.45 -7.73
CA MET A 1 17.09 -4.92 -9.11
C MET A 1 16.33 -3.82 -9.84
N ALA A 2 16.88 -3.27 -10.92
CA ALA A 2 16.20 -2.26 -11.73
C ALA A 2 15.08 -2.92 -12.55
N ALA A 3 13.97 -2.22 -12.76
CA ALA A 3 12.89 -2.71 -13.61
C ALA A 3 13.41 -2.95 -15.04
N THR A 4 13.00 -4.06 -15.65
CA THR A 4 13.29 -4.33 -17.06
C THR A 4 12.61 -3.29 -17.95
N PRO A 5 13.15 -3.00 -19.15
CA PRO A 5 12.62 -1.97 -20.04
C PRO A 5 11.15 -2.24 -20.45
N GLU A 6 10.77 -3.51 -20.56
CA GLU A 6 9.38 -3.94 -20.79
C GLU A 6 8.43 -3.58 -19.63
N MET A 7 8.90 -3.73 -18.39
CA MET A 7 8.12 -3.43 -17.20
C MET A 7 8.01 -1.92 -16.98
N ALA A 8 9.08 -1.17 -17.28
CA ALA A 8 9.05 0.29 -17.30
C ALA A 8 8.06 0.83 -18.36
N ALA A 9 8.02 0.21 -19.54
CA ALA A 9 7.06 0.56 -20.58
C ALA A 9 5.61 0.26 -20.17
N HIS A 10 5.38 -0.86 -19.48
CA HIS A 10 4.06 -1.19 -18.94
C HIS A 10 3.60 -0.17 -17.89
N ILE A 11 4.47 0.21 -16.94
CA ILE A 11 4.20 1.24 -15.93
C ILE A 11 3.86 2.58 -16.58
N ALA A 12 4.64 2.99 -17.59
CA ALA A 12 4.40 4.25 -18.32
C ALA A 12 3.09 4.24 -19.11
N ALA A 13 2.74 3.10 -19.72
CA ALA A 13 1.48 2.92 -20.42
C ALA A 13 0.28 2.94 -19.45
N ASP A 14 0.40 2.31 -18.29
CA ASP A 14 -0.59 2.39 -17.20
C ASP A 14 -0.77 3.83 -16.72
N ASP A 15 0.31 4.58 -16.51
CA ASP A 15 0.26 5.99 -16.08
C ASP A 15 -0.34 6.93 -17.13
N ALA A 16 -0.23 6.60 -18.42
CA ALA A 16 -0.85 7.36 -19.50
C ALA A 16 -2.34 7.01 -19.70
N LEU A 17 -2.72 5.76 -19.43
CA LEU A 17 -4.10 5.28 -19.54
C LEU A 17 -4.95 5.65 -18.31
N LEU A 18 -4.34 5.61 -17.13
CA LEU A 18 -4.91 6.07 -15.88
C LEU A 18 -4.63 7.57 -15.78
N ASP A 19 -5.56 8.41 -16.20
CA ASP A 19 -5.57 9.82 -15.81
C ASP A 19 -5.55 9.90 -14.28
N ARG A 20 -4.35 10.06 -13.69
CA ARG A 20 -4.17 10.09 -12.25
C ARG A 20 -4.85 11.30 -11.62
N ASP A 21 -5.24 12.28 -12.43
CA ASP A 21 -6.03 13.46 -12.03
C ASP A 21 -7.55 13.19 -12.07
N MET A 22 -8.02 12.13 -12.75
CA MET A 22 -9.42 11.64 -12.70
C MET A 22 -9.66 10.55 -11.64
N LEU A 23 -8.65 10.20 -10.85
CA LEU A 23 -8.86 9.37 -9.67
C LEU A 23 -9.64 10.18 -8.66
N VAL A 24 -10.89 9.78 -8.40
CA VAL A 24 -11.76 10.33 -7.35
C VAL A 24 -10.92 10.83 -6.17
N ILE A 25 -11.03 12.14 -5.91
CA ILE A 25 -10.40 12.85 -4.79
C ILE A 25 -10.45 11.95 -3.54
N GLY A 26 -9.27 11.44 -3.13
CA GLY A 26 -9.14 10.54 -1.97
C GLY A 26 -9.15 9.05 -2.31
N TRP A 27 -8.14 8.58 -3.07
CA TRP A 27 -7.81 7.15 -3.18
C TRP A 27 -7.99 6.44 -1.82
N PRO A 28 -8.86 5.41 -1.68
CA PRO A 28 -9.60 5.19 -0.44
C PRO A 28 -8.67 4.99 0.75
N HIS A 29 -8.75 5.87 1.74
CA HIS A 29 -7.97 5.78 2.97
C HIS A 29 -8.66 4.90 4.02
N GLU A 30 -9.92 4.53 3.80
CA GLU A 30 -10.64 3.58 4.64
C GLU A 30 -9.97 2.21 4.60
N ALA A 31 -10.02 1.52 5.74
CA ALA A 31 -9.68 0.12 5.80
C ALA A 31 -10.66 -0.70 4.93
N LEU A 32 -10.21 -1.86 4.46
CA LEU A 32 -11.13 -2.85 3.93
C LEU A 32 -11.95 -3.44 5.08
N ASP A 33 -13.23 -3.74 4.84
CA ASP A 33 -14.08 -4.46 5.81
C ASP A 33 -13.58 -5.90 6.09
N ARG A 34 -12.63 -6.38 5.29
CA ARG A 34 -11.96 -7.67 5.44
C ARG A 34 -10.45 -7.49 5.52
N ALA A 35 -9.77 -8.48 6.10
CA ALA A 35 -8.32 -8.54 6.07
C ALA A 35 -7.77 -8.59 4.63
N PHE A 36 -6.58 -8.02 4.43
CA PHE A 36 -5.86 -8.16 3.17
C PHE A 36 -5.35 -9.59 3.00
N THR A 37 -5.13 -10.01 1.75
CA THR A 37 -4.15 -11.06 1.47
C THR A 37 -2.73 -10.51 1.64
N VAL A 38 -1.73 -11.36 1.87
CA VAL A 38 -0.32 -10.92 2.00
C VAL A 38 0.12 -10.09 0.78
N GLU A 39 -0.12 -10.61 -0.43
CA GLU A 39 0.17 -9.89 -1.67
C GLU A 39 -0.58 -8.56 -1.80
N GLY A 40 -1.86 -8.54 -1.41
CA GLY A 40 -2.66 -7.32 -1.39
C GLY A 40 -2.14 -6.28 -0.40
N ALA A 41 -1.65 -6.73 0.75
CA ALA A 41 -1.06 -5.88 1.76
C ALA A 41 0.27 -5.27 1.29
N HIS A 42 1.12 -6.04 0.59
CA HIS A 42 2.33 -5.50 -0.02
C HIS A 42 2.02 -4.41 -1.05
N ARG A 43 1.05 -4.66 -1.95
CA ARG A 43 0.61 -3.65 -2.94
C ARG A 43 0.04 -2.40 -2.27
N ALA A 44 -0.74 -2.57 -1.21
CA ALA A 44 -1.27 -1.43 -0.44
C ALA A 44 -0.14 -0.62 0.21
N MET A 45 0.86 -1.26 0.81
CA MET A 45 2.01 -0.57 1.40
C MET A 45 2.84 0.21 0.36
N GLN A 46 3.02 -0.34 -0.84
CA GLN A 46 3.70 0.33 -1.95
C GLN A 46 2.89 1.54 -2.45
N ARG A 47 1.59 1.37 -2.66
CA ARG A 47 0.70 2.42 -3.15
C ARG A 47 0.51 3.56 -2.16
N HIS A 48 0.51 3.25 -0.87
CA HIS A 48 0.38 4.21 0.22
C HIS A 48 1.72 4.55 0.88
N ALA A 49 2.84 4.44 0.14
CA ALA A 49 4.17 4.74 0.65
C ALA A 49 4.22 6.16 1.26
N SER A 50 3.64 7.15 0.56
CA SER A 50 3.58 8.56 0.97
C SER A 50 2.57 8.85 2.08
N CYS A 51 1.66 7.91 2.41
CA CYS A 51 0.66 8.16 3.44
C CYS A 51 1.25 8.00 4.85
N PRO A 52 0.96 8.92 5.78
CA PRO A 52 1.24 8.70 7.20
C PRO A 52 0.44 7.51 7.74
N LEU A 53 1.06 6.69 8.60
CA LEU A 53 0.46 5.46 9.13
C LEU A 53 -0.64 5.73 10.17
N ASP A 54 -0.58 6.89 10.81
CA ASP A 54 -1.54 7.40 11.79
C ASP A 54 -2.82 7.93 11.14
N THR A 55 -2.75 8.47 9.93
CA THR A 55 -3.92 9.01 9.22
C THR A 55 -4.50 8.06 8.17
N CYS A 56 -3.75 7.05 7.71
CA CYS A 56 -4.22 6.11 6.68
C CYS A 56 -4.64 4.76 7.27
N ALA A 57 -5.96 4.55 7.44
CA ALA A 57 -6.51 3.31 7.95
C ALA A 57 -6.21 2.12 7.03
N ARG A 58 -6.21 2.33 5.70
CA ARG A 58 -5.81 1.32 4.72
C ARG A 58 -4.36 0.84 4.91
N LYS A 59 -3.42 1.77 5.09
CA LYS A 59 -2.00 1.44 5.33
C LYS A 59 -1.82 0.70 6.65
N ARG A 60 -2.54 1.10 7.69
CA ARG A 60 -2.53 0.42 8.99
C ARG A 60 -3.03 -1.03 8.89
N ALA A 61 -4.15 -1.25 8.21
CA ALA A 61 -4.71 -2.58 8.00
C ALA A 61 -3.74 -3.48 7.21
N ALA A 62 -3.14 -2.97 6.13
CA ALA A 62 -2.13 -3.68 5.36
C ALA A 62 -0.89 -4.04 6.20
N ARG A 63 -0.36 -3.08 6.98
CA ARG A 63 0.74 -3.32 7.91
C ARG A 63 0.38 -4.42 8.92
N LYS A 64 -0.79 -4.34 9.55
CA LYS A 64 -1.24 -5.37 10.51
C LYS A 64 -1.22 -6.76 9.88
N THR A 65 -1.80 -6.93 8.69
CA THR A 65 -1.78 -8.21 7.95
C THR A 65 -0.35 -8.73 7.74
N LEU A 66 0.58 -7.87 7.35
CA LEU A 66 1.97 -8.28 7.12
C LEU A 66 2.69 -8.66 8.42
N VAL A 67 2.39 -7.99 9.54
CA VAL A 67 2.98 -8.37 10.84
C VAL A 67 2.38 -9.68 11.33
N ASP A 68 1.05 -9.82 11.30
CA ASP A 68 0.36 -11.04 11.72
C ASP A 68 0.84 -12.27 10.91
N ALA A 69 1.15 -12.08 9.62
CA ALA A 69 1.68 -13.12 8.75
C ALA A 69 3.22 -13.32 8.84
N GLY A 70 3.94 -12.52 9.63
CA GLY A 70 5.39 -12.63 9.81
C GLY A 70 6.24 -12.05 8.67
N HIS A 71 5.66 -11.28 7.75
CA HIS A 71 6.35 -10.64 6.62
C HIS A 71 6.89 -9.24 6.94
N MET A 72 6.56 -8.70 8.11
CA MET A 72 7.01 -7.38 8.57
C MET A 72 7.26 -7.39 10.07
N VAL A 73 8.41 -6.86 10.48
CA VAL A 73 8.72 -6.59 11.89
C VAL A 73 8.74 -5.07 12.07
N PRO A 74 7.76 -4.47 12.76
CA PRO A 74 7.74 -3.05 12.99
C PRO A 74 8.82 -2.63 13.98
N ASP A 75 9.41 -1.46 13.77
CA ASP A 75 10.31 -0.85 14.76
C ASP A 75 9.53 -0.67 16.08
N PRO A 76 10.07 -1.06 17.25
CA PRO A 76 9.41 -0.90 18.54
C PRO A 76 8.93 0.53 18.81
N ARG A 77 9.66 1.54 18.31
CA ARG A 77 9.33 2.98 18.43
C ARG A 77 8.19 3.40 17.50
N ASN A 78 7.86 2.57 16.51
CA ASN A 78 6.78 2.76 15.55
C ASN A 78 5.88 1.51 15.46
N SER A 79 5.48 1.01 16.63
CA SER A 79 4.63 -0.17 16.79
C SER A 79 3.12 0.15 16.84
N ARG A 80 2.74 1.43 16.92
CA ARG A 80 1.35 1.90 17.13
C ARG A 80 0.32 1.29 16.16
N GLY A 81 -0.88 1.00 16.67
CA GLY A 81 -2.03 0.51 15.87
C GLY A 81 -1.91 -0.95 15.43
N LEU A 82 -1.22 -1.76 16.23
CA LEU A 82 -1.00 -3.19 16.02
C LEU A 82 -1.61 -4.06 17.15
N GLU A 83 -2.35 -3.41 18.03
CA GLU A 83 -3.09 -3.96 19.17
C GLU A 83 -4.35 -4.74 18.77
#